data_AF-A0A4Y2ANW5-F1
#
_entry.id   AF-A0A4Y2ANW5-F1
#
_cell.length_a   1.000
_cell.length_b   1.000
_cell.length_c   1.000
_cell.angle_alpha   90.00
_cell.angle_beta   90.00
_cell.angle_gamma   90.00
#
_symmetry.space_group_name_H-M   'P 1'
#
loop_
_entity.id
_entity.type
_entity.pdbx_description
1 polymer ?
#
loop_
_entity_poly.entity_id
_entity_poly.type
_entity_poly.pdbx_seq_one_letter_code
_entity_poly.pdbx_strand_id
1 'polypeptide(L)'
;MQIKTLASTCEFEEQENGLIRDRIVLGIRGSGLKERLLRESGLGLEKAIEIVRAAETSREQLRSMKEETAATVNNVKRNRRQNQLKQSSQEYECKKCGRKHKPRECPAYGKVY
;
A
#
# COMPACT_ATOMS: atom_id res chain seq x y z
N MET A 1 4.53 26.13 -10.36
CA MET A 1 5.05 26.74 -11.60
C MET A 1 5.86 28.04 -11.37
N GLN A 2 6.19 28.42 -10.13
CA GLN A 2 6.86 29.70 -9.84
C GLN A 2 8.28 29.82 -10.43
N ILE A 3 8.98 28.71 -10.66
CA ILE A 3 10.37 28.73 -11.16
C ILE A 3 10.44 29.24 -12.61
N LYS A 4 9.48 28.88 -13.48
CA LYS A 4 9.46 29.38 -14.86
C LYS A 4 9.30 30.91 -14.87
N THR A 5 8.33 31.42 -14.12
CA THR A 5 8.04 32.86 -14.07
C THR A 5 9.22 33.70 -13.56
N LEU A 6 9.99 33.19 -12.59
CA LEU A 6 11.18 33.88 -12.07
C LEU A 6 12.35 33.82 -13.05
N ALA A 7 12.57 32.68 -13.70
CA ALA A 7 13.65 32.51 -14.67
C ALA A 7 13.47 33.42 -15.90
N SER A 8 12.23 33.64 -16.34
CA SER A 8 11.93 34.49 -17.50
C SER A 8 12.18 35.98 -17.29
N THR A 9 12.39 36.42 -16.03
CA THR A 9 12.78 37.80 -15.69
C THR A 9 14.29 38.00 -15.64
N CYS A 10 15.06 36.93 -15.81
CA CYS A 10 16.51 36.96 -15.85
C CYS A 10 16.97 36.69 -17.28
N GLU A 11 17.98 37.42 -17.75
CA GLU A 11 18.55 37.33 -19.11
C GLU A 11 19.40 36.06 -19.27
N PHE A 12 18.80 34.88 -19.07
CA PHE A 12 19.49 33.59 -19.20
C PHE A 12 19.53 33.06 -20.63
N GLU A 13 18.88 33.75 -21.58
CA GLU A 13 18.85 33.41 -23.00
C GLU A 13 18.63 31.89 -23.23
N GLU A 14 19.53 31.23 -23.96
CA GLU A 14 19.45 29.80 -24.29
C GLU A 14 19.69 28.86 -23.08
N GLN A 15 20.20 29.38 -21.97
CA GLN A 15 20.52 28.60 -20.76
C GLN A 15 19.32 28.45 -19.81
N GLU A 16 18.25 29.24 -19.98
CA GLU A 16 17.09 29.27 -19.08
C GLU A 16 16.54 27.86 -18.83
N ASN A 17 16.29 27.11 -19.90
CA ASN A 17 15.73 25.76 -19.82
C ASN A 17 16.66 24.77 -19.11
N GLY A 18 17.97 24.91 -19.31
CA GLY A 18 18.99 24.08 -18.65
C GLY A 18 19.02 24.33 -17.14
N LEU A 19 19.03 25.61 -16.73
CA LEU A 19 19.04 25.99 -15.32
C LEU A 19 17.77 25.57 -14.59
N ILE A 20 16.60 25.72 -15.22
CA ILE A 20 15.33 25.26 -14.64
C ILE A 20 15.35 23.73 -14.49
N ARG A 21 15.82 23.00 -15.51
CA ARG A 21 15.94 21.54 -15.46
C ARG A 21 16.83 21.11 -14.31
N ASP A 22 18.01 21.71 -14.17
CA ASP A 22 18.96 21.34 -13.13
C ASP A 22 18.39 21.65 -11.74
N ARG A 23 17.66 22.77 -11.59
CA ARG A 23 16.94 23.08 -10.35
C ARG A 23 15.87 22.04 -10.01
N ILE A 24 15.14 21.54 -11.01
CA ILE A 24 14.17 20.45 -10.84
C ILE A 24 14.89 19.18 -10.36
N VAL A 25 15.95 18.75 -11.07
CA VAL A 25 16.67 17.51 -10.74
C VAL A 25 17.27 17.57 -9.33
N LEU A 26 17.89 18.70 -8.96
CA LEU A 26 18.46 18.90 -7.62
C LEU A 26 17.37 18.90 -6.54
N GLY A 27 16.21 19.52 -6.82
CA GLY A 27 15.08 19.64 -5.89
C GLY A 27 14.30 18.34 -5.64
N ILE A 28 14.46 17.31 -6.47
CA ILE A 28 13.79 16.01 -6.27
C ILE A 28 14.31 15.32 -5.00
N ARG A 29 13.38 14.93 -4.11
CA ARG A 29 13.70 14.18 -2.89
C ARG A 29 13.96 12.70 -3.14
N GLY A 30 13.30 12.10 -4.13
CA GLY A 30 13.42 10.67 -4.41
C GLY A 30 14.72 10.32 -5.14
N SER A 31 15.64 9.66 -4.46
CA SER A 31 16.95 9.27 -4.99
C SER A 31 16.86 8.46 -6.29
N GLY A 32 15.97 7.46 -6.37
CA GLY A 32 15.82 6.66 -7.59
C GLY A 32 15.27 7.44 -8.80
N LEU A 33 14.39 8.42 -8.58
CA LEU A 33 13.91 9.29 -9.67
C LEU A 33 15.01 10.27 -10.12
N LYS A 34 15.77 10.80 -9.16
CA LYS A 34 16.92 11.67 -9.44
C LYS A 34 18.00 10.92 -10.24
N GLU A 35 18.34 9.71 -9.82
CA GLU A 35 19.29 8.84 -10.54
C GLU A 35 18.83 8.57 -11.98
N ARG A 36 17.55 8.23 -12.17
CA ARG A 36 16.99 8.00 -13.51
C ARG A 36 17.12 9.23 -14.41
N LEU A 37 16.80 10.42 -13.90
CA LEU A 37 16.92 11.67 -14.66
C LEU A 37 18.39 11.97 -15.00
N LEU A 38 19.32 11.75 -14.08
CA LEU A 38 20.76 11.98 -14.31
C LEU A 38 21.37 11.02 -15.33
N ARG A 39 20.79 9.83 -15.52
CA ARG A 39 21.21 8.87 -16.56
C ARG A 39 20.61 9.16 -17.93
N GLU A 40 19.57 9.98 -18.02
CA GLU A 40 18.85 10.22 -19.27
C GLU A 40 19.67 11.11 -20.21
N SER A 41 20.06 10.56 -21.37
CA SER A 41 20.77 11.31 -22.41
C SER A 41 19.85 12.35 -23.05
N GLY A 42 20.37 13.57 -23.25
CA GLY A 42 19.61 14.65 -23.89
C GLY A 42 18.37 15.05 -23.08
N LEU A 43 18.46 15.08 -21.75
CA LEU A 43 17.36 15.49 -20.89
C LEU A 43 17.05 16.98 -21.11
N GLY A 44 16.00 17.28 -21.88
CA GLY A 44 15.42 18.62 -22.00
C GLY A 44 14.49 18.95 -20.82
N LEU A 45 14.10 20.23 -20.69
CA LEU A 45 13.20 20.68 -19.63
C LEU A 45 11.82 20.00 -19.71
N GLU A 46 11.25 19.92 -20.91
CA GLU A 46 9.93 19.32 -21.17
C GLU A 46 9.95 17.82 -20.83
N LYS A 47 11.00 17.12 -21.26
CA LYS A 47 11.20 15.70 -20.96
C LYS A 47 11.38 15.46 -19.46
N ALA A 48 12.12 16.33 -18.76
CA ALA A 48 12.25 16.25 -17.31
C ALA A 48 10.90 16.44 -16.60
N ILE A 49 10.08 17.40 -17.01
CA ILE A 49 8.75 17.64 -16.46
C ILE A 49 7.84 16.42 -16.68
N GLU A 50 7.85 15.84 -17.89
CA GLU A 50 7.06 14.66 -18.22
C GLU A 50 7.45 13.46 -17.34
N ILE A 51 8.73 13.14 -17.27
CA ILE A 51 9.23 12.02 -16.46
C ILE A 51 8.86 12.18 -14.99
N VAL A 52 9.02 13.39 -14.44
CA VAL A 52 8.69 13.67 -13.03
C VAL A 52 7.20 13.49 -12.78
N ARG A 53 6.34 14.09 -13.61
CA ARG A 53 4.89 13.94 -13.49
C ARG A 53 4.45 12.48 -13.62
N ALA A 54 4.95 11.77 -14.62
CA ALA A 54 4.66 10.36 -14.81
C ALA A 54 5.08 9.53 -13.60
N ALA A 55 6.25 9.81 -13.01
CA ALA A 55 6.72 9.12 -11.81
C ALA A 55 5.85 9.42 -10.57
N GLU A 56 5.36 10.64 -10.40
CA GLU A 56 4.46 11.03 -9.32
C GLU A 56 3.10 10.32 -9.45
N THR A 57 2.48 10.40 -10.63
CA THR A 57 1.22 9.70 -10.92
C THR A 57 1.37 8.19 -10.74
N SER A 58 2.44 7.59 -11.27
CA SER A 58 2.66 6.15 -11.12
C SER A 58 2.79 5.73 -9.66
N ARG A 59 3.46 6.54 -8.82
CA ARG A 59 3.60 6.26 -7.39
C ARG A 59 2.26 6.33 -6.67
N GLU A 60 1.42 7.29 -7.03
CA GLU A 60 0.08 7.41 -6.46
C GLU A 60 -0.80 6.21 -6.85
N GLN A 61 -0.83 5.85 -8.14
CA GLN A 61 -1.55 4.67 -8.61
C GLN A 61 -1.09 3.40 -7.90
N LEU A 62 0.23 3.19 -7.76
CA LEU A 62 0.78 2.05 -7.03
C LEU A 62 0.42 2.05 -5.54
N ARG A 63 0.26 3.22 -4.92
CA ARG A 63 -0.20 3.32 -3.53
C ARG A 63 -1.67 2.90 -3.41
N SER A 64 -2.54 3.42 -4.27
CA SER A 64 -3.96 3.05 -4.29
C SER A 64 -4.17 1.55 -4.55
N MET A 65 -3.41 0.95 -5.47
CA MET A 65 -3.46 -0.49 -5.72
C MET A 65 -3.01 -1.32 -4.50
N LYS A 66 -2.00 -0.86 -3.76
CA LYS A 66 -1.55 -1.51 -2.52
C LYS A 66 -2.58 -1.40 -1.40
N GLU A 67 -3.26 -0.27 -1.29
CA GLU A 67 -4.33 -0.07 -0.31
C GLU A 67 -5.56 -0.94 -0.62
N GLU A 68 -5.97 -1.03 -1.89
CA GLU A 68 -7.07 -1.88 -2.34
C GLU A 68 -6.79 -3.38 -2.09
N THR A 69 -5.58 -3.82 -2.43
CA THR A 69 -5.16 -5.21 -2.19
C THR A 69 -5.10 -5.53 -0.69
N ALA A 70 -4.59 -4.61 0.14
CA ALA A 70 -4.59 -4.77 1.60
C ALA A 70 -6.02 -4.82 2.19
N ALA A 71 -6.93 -3.97 1.72
CA ALA A 71 -8.33 -3.98 2.13
C ALA A 71 -9.03 -5.31 1.79
N THR A 72 -8.82 -5.81 0.57
CA THR A 72 -9.39 -7.09 0.10
C THR A 72 -8.89 -8.28 0.93
N VAL A 73 -7.59 -8.35 1.19
CA VAL A 73 -6.99 -9.43 2.00
C VAL A 73 -7.52 -9.41 3.45
N ASN A 74 -7.69 -8.23 4.04
CA ASN A 74 -8.24 -8.09 5.38
C ASN A 74 -9.71 -8.53 5.46
N ASN A 75 -10.50 -8.27 4.42
CA ASN A 75 -11.89 -8.71 4.33
C ASN A 75 -11.99 -10.25 4.28
N VAL A 76 -11.14 -10.90 3.47
CA VAL A 76 -11.08 -12.37 3.38
C VAL A 76 -10.66 -13.00 4.72
N LYS A 77 -9.69 -12.42 5.44
CA LYS A 77 -9.28 -12.90 6.77
C LYS A 77 -10.40 -12.76 7.81
N ARG A 78 -11.16 -11.67 7.80
CA ARG A 78 -12.33 -11.48 8.70
C ARG A 78 -13.44 -12.48 8.40
N ASN A 79 -13.78 -12.69 7.13
CA ASN A 79 -14.79 -13.68 6.73
C ASN A 79 -14.37 -15.10 7.13
N ARG A 80 -13.10 -15.48 6.98
CA ARG A 80 -12.61 -16.79 7.43
C ARG A 80 -12.72 -16.99 8.94
N ARG A 81 -12.44 -15.96 9.75
CA ARG A 81 -12.63 -16.01 11.21
C ARG A 81 -14.10 -16.12 11.59
N GLN A 82 -14.99 -15.36 10.94
CA GLN A 82 -16.43 -15.44 11.21
C GLN A 82 -17.04 -16.80 10.80
N ASN A 83 -16.58 -17.40 9.70
CA ASN A 83 -17.04 -18.74 9.30
C ASN A 83 -16.52 -19.86 10.20
N GLN A 84 -15.37 -19.69 10.87
CA GLN A 84 -14.86 -20.67 11.84
C GLN A 84 -15.58 -20.61 13.20
N LEU A 85 -16.19 -19.49 13.56
CA LEU A 85 -16.93 -19.34 14.83
C LEU A 85 -18.34 -19.97 14.81
N LYS A 86 -18.87 -20.34 13.63
CA LYS A 86 -20.24 -20.90 13.48
C LYS A 86 -20.34 -22.43 13.48
N GLN A 87 -19.26 -23.19 13.70
CA GLN A 87 -19.27 -24.66 13.70
C GLN A 87 -18.79 -25.30 15.03
N SER A 88 -19.31 -24.89 16.18
CA SER A 88 -19.01 -25.60 17.44
C SER A 88 -20.24 -26.00 18.26
N SER A 89 -21.33 -26.37 17.59
CA SER A 89 -22.39 -27.19 18.20
C SER A 89 -22.08 -28.70 18.10
N GLN A 90 -20.80 -29.10 17.99
CA GLN A 90 -20.43 -30.50 17.89
C GLN A 90 -20.57 -31.16 19.26
N GLU A 91 -21.61 -31.99 19.37
CA GLU A 91 -21.73 -32.99 20.43
C GLU A 91 -20.45 -33.82 20.47
N TYR A 92 -19.85 -33.94 21.66
CA TYR A 92 -18.62 -34.67 21.85
C TYR A 92 -18.91 -35.91 22.69
N GLU A 93 -18.12 -36.95 22.49
CA GLU A 93 -18.19 -38.17 23.30
C GLU A 93 -17.65 -37.90 24.71
N CYS A 94 -18.53 -37.97 25.71
CA CYS A 94 -18.19 -37.63 27.07
C CYS A 94 -17.49 -38.79 27.77
N LYS A 95 -16.22 -38.59 28.15
CA LYS A 95 -15.42 -39.58 28.89
C LYS A 95 -15.98 -39.95 30.27
N LYS A 96 -16.90 -39.17 30.84
CA LYS A 96 -17.49 -39.45 32.15
C LYS A 96 -18.72 -40.36 32.10
N CYS A 97 -19.51 -40.31 31.02
CA CYS A 97 -20.77 -41.07 30.90
C CYS A 97 -20.86 -41.93 29.64
N GLY A 98 -19.90 -41.84 28.72
CA GLY A 98 -19.83 -42.59 27.47
C GLY A 98 -20.83 -42.16 26.38
N ARG A 99 -21.62 -41.10 26.60
CA ARG A 99 -22.61 -40.60 25.62
C ARG A 99 -22.10 -39.36 24.89
N LYS A 100 -22.64 -39.11 23.69
CA LYS A 100 -22.41 -37.86 22.94
C LYS A 100 -23.41 -36.80 23.40
N HIS A 101 -22.93 -35.65 23.85
CA HIS A 101 -23.78 -34.51 24.24
C HIS A 101 -22.96 -33.20 24.26
N LYS A 102 -23.60 -32.05 24.49
CA LYS A 102 -22.91 -30.75 24.58
C LYS A 102 -22.16 -30.59 25.91
N PRO A 103 -21.17 -29.68 25.99
CA PRO A 103 -20.51 -29.37 27.26
C PRO A 103 -21.54 -29.02 28.33
N ARG A 104 -21.38 -29.58 29.56
CA ARG A 104 -22.25 -29.39 30.74
C ARG A 104 -23.60 -30.13 30.75
N GLU A 105 -23.91 -30.94 29.75
CA GLU A 105 -25.12 -31.80 29.74
C GLU A 105 -24.85 -33.23 30.24
N CYS A 106 -23.72 -33.46 30.91
CA CYS A 106 -23.35 -34.80 31.36
C CYS A 106 -24.18 -35.22 32.59
N PRO A 107 -24.97 -36.30 32.53
CA PRO A 107 -25.78 -36.78 33.65
C PRO A 107 -24.96 -37.36 34.82
N ALA A 108 -23.67 -37.64 34.58
CA ALA A 108 -22.73 -38.08 35.62
C ALA A 108 -21.99 -36.89 36.29
N TYR A 109 -22.28 -35.65 35.87
CA TYR A 109 -21.67 -34.46 36.46
C TYR A 109 -22.31 -34.15 37.82
N GLY A 110 -21.53 -34.19 38.90
CA GLY A 110 -21.98 -33.80 40.24
C GLY A 110 -22.59 -34.92 41.09
N LYS A 111 -22.62 -36.17 40.61
CA LYS A 111 -22.94 -37.33 41.46
C LYS A 111 -21.67 -37.80 42.18
N VAL A 112 -21.57 -37.48 43.47
CA VAL A 112 -20.64 -38.11 44.41
C VAL A 112 -21.37 -39.35 44.94
N TYR A 113 -20.76 -40.52 44.84
CA TYR A 113 -21.20 -41.72 45.55
C TYR A 113 -20.48 -41.79 46.89
#